data_AF-A0A6G9YBD6-F1
#
_entry.id   AF-A0A6G9YBD6-F1
#
_cell.length_a   1.000
_cell.length_b   1.000
_cell.length_c   1.000
_cell.angle_alpha   90.00
_cell.angle_beta   90.00
_cell.angle_gamma   90.00
#
_symmetry.space_group_name_H-M   'P 1'
#
loop_
_entity.id
_entity.type
_entity.pdbx_description
1 polymer ?
#
loop_
_entity_poly.entity_id
_entity_poly.type
_entity_poly.pdbx_seq_one_letter_code
_entity_poly.pdbx_strand_id
1 'polypeptide(L)'
;MARTGAVGYLRRDIAGTRQQWDETQIRSLAKRLGFDLRKTITFCARTERPVERLSAALGALGVDTLFVPSLDHFDGGEIPATLRAVTVITVSDNAA
;
A
#
# COMPACT_ATOMS: atom_id res chain seq x y z
N MET A 1 -20.24 -8.44 11.54
CA MET A 1 -18.92 -9.02 11.23
C MET A 1 -17.99 -7.86 10.89
N ALA A 2 -16.90 -7.67 11.65
CA ALA A 2 -15.92 -6.62 11.36
C ALA A 2 -15.12 -7.02 10.10
N ARG A 3 -14.99 -6.11 9.12
CA ARG A 3 -14.13 -6.32 7.96
C ARG A 3 -12.67 -6.21 8.39
N THR A 4 -11.79 -7.04 7.82
CA THR A 4 -10.35 -6.96 8.04
C THR A 4 -9.85 -5.60 7.54
N GLY A 5 -9.15 -4.85 8.39
CA GLY A 5 -8.61 -3.54 8.02
C GLY A 5 -7.46 -3.66 7.05
N ALA A 6 -7.34 -2.71 6.14
CA ALA A 6 -6.22 -2.61 5.21
C ALA A 6 -5.77 -1.15 5.04
N VAL A 7 -4.53 -0.98 4.60
CA VAL A 7 -3.97 0.32 4.21
C VAL A 7 -3.51 0.25 2.76
N GLY A 8 -3.74 1.31 2.00
CA GLY A 8 -3.14 1.50 0.68
C GLY A 8 -1.83 2.26 0.81
N TYR A 9 -0.85 1.98 -0.02
CA TYR A 9 0.39 2.72 -0.09
C TYR A 9 0.86 2.93 -1.53
N LEU A 10 1.32 4.14 -1.82
CA LEU A 10 2.03 4.43 -3.06
C LEU A 10 3.06 5.54 -2.87
N ARG A 11 4.02 5.56 -3.77
CA ARG A 11 4.96 6.67 -3.96
C ARG A 11 4.53 7.53 -5.14
N ARG A 12 4.30 8.81 -4.89
CA ARG A 12 3.91 9.80 -5.90
C ARG A 12 4.98 10.00 -6.96
N ASP A 13 6.25 9.93 -6.59
CA ASP A 13 7.38 10.01 -7.51
C ASP A 13 7.50 8.79 -8.45
N ILE A 14 6.91 7.66 -8.06
CA ILE A 14 6.83 6.45 -8.91
C ILE A 14 5.53 6.45 -9.74
N ALA A 15 4.40 6.77 -9.11
CA ALA A 15 3.09 6.79 -9.78
C ALA A 15 2.97 7.93 -10.81
N GLY A 16 3.58 9.09 -10.54
CA GLY A 16 3.51 10.26 -11.40
C GLY A 16 2.06 10.67 -11.69
N THR A 17 1.72 10.80 -12.98
CA THR A 17 0.37 11.16 -13.44
C THR A 17 -0.67 10.06 -13.21
N ARG A 18 -0.24 8.81 -12.95
CA ARG A 18 -1.13 7.67 -12.70
C ARG A 18 -1.61 7.57 -11.26
N GLN A 19 -1.16 8.44 -10.36
CA GLN A 19 -1.50 8.37 -8.93
C GLN A 19 -3.00 8.18 -8.66
N GLN A 20 -3.87 8.99 -9.28
CA GLN A 20 -5.33 8.88 -9.05
C GLN A 20 -5.90 7.54 -9.55
N TRP A 21 -5.35 7.02 -10.64
CA TRP A 21 -5.70 5.71 -11.17
C TRP A 21 -5.27 4.61 -10.19
N ASP A 22 -4.04 4.65 -9.70
CA ASP A 22 -3.49 3.69 -8.76
C ASP A 22 -4.27 3.68 -7.43
N GLU A 23 -4.63 4.85 -6.89
CA GLU A 23 -5.48 4.95 -5.70
C GLU A 23 -6.87 4.33 -5.92
N THR A 24 -7.44 4.53 -7.11
CA THR A 24 -8.73 3.96 -7.49
C THR A 24 -8.66 2.45 -7.63
N GLN A 25 -7.58 1.93 -8.20
CA GLN A 25 -7.37 0.49 -8.34
C GLN A 25 -7.15 -0.18 -6.98
N ILE A 26 -6.33 0.41 -6.10
CA ILE A 26 -6.16 -0.06 -4.71
C ILE A 26 -7.52 -0.15 -4.01
N ARG A 27 -8.32 0.93 -4.08
CA ARG A 27 -9.65 0.98 -3.44
C ARG A 27 -10.58 -0.09 -3.99
N SER A 28 -10.62 -0.25 -5.30
CA SER A 28 -11.46 -1.23 -5.98
C SER A 28 -11.07 -2.66 -5.61
N LEU A 29 -9.78 -2.97 -5.61
CA LEU A 29 -9.27 -4.29 -5.26
C LEU A 29 -9.53 -4.62 -3.78
N ALA A 30 -9.23 -3.71 -2.85
CA ALA A 30 -9.49 -3.91 -1.43
C ALA A 30 -10.97 -4.21 -1.16
N LYS A 31 -11.88 -3.43 -1.79
CA LYS A 31 -13.33 -3.66 -1.70
C LYS A 31 -13.72 -5.02 -2.27
N ARG A 32 -13.17 -5.41 -3.42
CA ARG A 32 -13.46 -6.69 -4.08
C ARG A 32 -13.02 -7.88 -3.24
N LEU A 33 -11.91 -7.74 -2.50
CA LEU A 33 -11.40 -8.76 -1.58
C LEU A 33 -12.03 -8.70 -0.17
N GLY A 34 -12.98 -7.78 0.07
CA GLY A 34 -13.71 -7.69 1.34
C GLY A 34 -13.00 -6.94 2.46
N PHE A 35 -11.87 -6.27 2.18
CA PHE A 35 -11.16 -5.46 3.15
C PHE A 35 -11.81 -4.10 3.38
N ASP A 36 -11.65 -3.58 4.61
CA ASP A 36 -11.94 -2.20 4.95
C ASP A 36 -10.67 -1.34 4.77
N LEU A 37 -10.56 -0.68 3.62
CA LEU A 37 -9.44 0.19 3.31
C LEU A 37 -9.53 1.48 4.16
N ARG A 38 -8.79 1.51 5.26
CA ARG A 38 -8.88 2.59 6.26
C ARG A 38 -8.32 3.91 5.77
N LYS A 39 -7.22 3.85 5.01
CA LYS A 39 -6.59 5.00 4.36
C LYS A 39 -5.65 4.57 3.25
N THR A 40 -5.34 5.51 2.35
CA THR A 40 -4.21 5.39 1.42
C THR A 40 -3.13 6.38 1.84
N ILE A 41 -1.91 5.89 2.03
CA ILE A 41 -0.72 6.67 2.37
C ILE A 41 0.06 6.93 1.10
N THR A 42 0.29 8.20 0.81
CA THR A 42 1.10 8.63 -0.32
C THR A 42 2.37 9.31 0.17
N PHE A 43 3.52 8.78 -0.21
CA PHE A 43 4.82 9.41 0.04
C PHE A 43 5.41 9.98 -1.26
N CYS A 44 6.42 10.82 -1.11
CA CYS A 44 7.21 11.35 -2.22
C CYS A 44 8.71 11.11 -1.96
N ALA A 45 9.54 11.35 -2.97
CA ALA A 45 11.00 11.20 -2.88
C ALA A 45 11.68 11.96 -1.72
N ARG A 46 11.02 13.00 -1.16
CA ARG A 46 11.53 13.76 0.00
C ARG A 46 11.16 13.14 1.35
N THR A 47 10.39 12.05 1.35
CA THR A 47 9.98 11.38 2.58
C THR A 47 11.15 10.58 3.12
N GLU A 48 11.72 11.04 4.22
CA GLU A 48 12.78 10.30 4.91
C GLU A 48 12.22 9.02 5.54
N ARG A 49 12.96 7.92 5.36
CA ARG A 49 12.66 6.60 5.97
C ARG A 49 11.21 6.15 5.72
N PRO A 50 10.78 6.06 4.44
CA PRO A 50 9.38 5.80 4.10
C PRO A 50 8.87 4.46 4.66
N VAL A 51 9.71 3.43 4.67
CA VAL A 51 9.37 2.09 5.19
C VAL A 51 9.06 2.13 6.68
N GLU A 52 9.85 2.85 7.48
CA GLU A 52 9.64 2.95 8.92
C GLU A 52 8.36 3.72 9.25
N ARG A 53 8.10 4.83 8.53
CA ARG A 53 6.86 5.60 8.66
C ARG A 53 5.64 4.78 8.27
N LEU A 54 5.74 3.95 7.23
CA LEU A 54 4.68 3.06 6.80
C LEU A 54 4.40 1.98 7.86
N SER A 55 5.45 1.34 8.38
CA SER A 55 5.34 0.35 9.45
C SER A 55 4.70 0.93 10.71
N ALA A 56 5.12 2.13 11.13
CA ALA A 56 4.52 2.84 12.25
C ALA A 56 3.03 3.16 12.02
N ALA A 57 2.65 3.56 10.80
CA ALA A 57 1.26 3.84 10.46
C ALA A 57 0.38 2.57 10.47
N LEU A 58 0.91 1.44 9.98
CA LEU A 58 0.24 0.14 10.06
C LEU A 58 0.03 -0.30 11.51
N GLY A 59 1.06 -0.17 12.34
CA GLY A 59 0.98 -0.47 13.78
C GLY A 59 0.00 0.42 14.53
N ALA A 60 0.01 1.73 14.28
CA ALA A 60 -0.94 2.67 14.89
C ALA A 60 -2.40 2.39 14.50
N LEU A 61 -2.62 1.82 13.31
CA LEU A 61 -3.95 1.38 12.87
C LEU A 61 -4.26 -0.06 13.30
N GLY A 62 -3.30 -0.84 13.79
CA GLY A 62 -3.51 -2.27 14.05
C GLY A 62 -3.94 -3.02 12.77
N VAL A 63 -3.27 -2.72 11.66
CA VAL A 63 -3.51 -3.34 10.35
C VAL A 63 -2.25 -4.09 9.91
N ASP A 64 -2.45 -5.31 9.42
CA ASP A 64 -1.40 -6.23 8.94
C ASP A 64 -1.48 -6.46 7.42
N THR A 65 -2.33 -5.72 6.71
CA THR A 65 -2.53 -5.86 5.26
C THR A 65 -2.29 -4.53 4.54
N LEU A 66 -1.44 -4.57 3.51
CA LEU A 66 -0.99 -3.43 2.73
C LEU A 66 -1.27 -3.67 1.24
N PHE A 67 -2.00 -2.74 0.61
CA PHE A 67 -2.20 -2.72 -0.83
C PHE A 67 -1.23 -1.74 -1.49
N VAL A 68 -0.53 -2.16 -2.54
CA VAL A 68 0.37 -1.32 -3.34
C VAL A 68 0.08 -1.48 -4.82
N PRO A 69 0.36 -0.48 -5.68
CA PRO A 69 0.17 -0.66 -7.12
C PRO A 69 1.06 -1.77 -7.67
N SER A 70 2.37 -1.66 -7.44
CA SER A 70 3.42 -2.62 -7.77
C SER A 70 4.52 -2.61 -6.68
N LEU A 71 5.48 -3.54 -6.77
CA LEU A 71 6.64 -3.52 -5.87
C LEU A 71 7.62 -2.37 -6.16
N ASP A 72 7.52 -1.70 -7.30
CA ASP A 72 8.37 -0.53 -7.66
C ASP A 72 8.16 0.66 -6.70
N HIS A 73 7.09 0.64 -5.92
CA HIS A 73 6.86 1.62 -4.85
C HIS A 73 7.72 1.36 -3.61
N PHE A 74 8.43 0.23 -3.53
CA PHE A 74 9.47 -0.02 -2.54
C PHE A 74 10.85 0.19 -3.15
N ASP A 75 11.80 0.60 -2.32
CA ASP A 75 13.18 0.75 -2.76
C ASP A 75 13.73 -0.61 -3.22
N GLY A 76 14.28 -0.66 -4.43
CA GLY A 76 14.80 -1.88 -5.04
C GLY A 76 13.75 -2.82 -5.66
N GLY A 77 12.45 -2.47 -5.63
CA GLY A 77 11.41 -3.32 -6.21
C GLY A 77 11.10 -4.57 -5.37
N GLU A 78 11.46 -4.57 -4.09
CA GLU A 78 11.33 -5.72 -3.19
C GLU A 78 10.61 -5.32 -1.89
N ILE A 79 9.97 -6.30 -1.24
CA ILE A 79 9.32 -6.06 0.05
C ILE A 79 10.40 -5.83 1.13
N PRO A 80 10.43 -4.66 1.79
CA PRO A 80 11.41 -4.37 2.83
C PRO A 80 11.32 -5.34 4.01
N ALA A 81 12.46 -5.65 4.65
CA ALA A 81 12.51 -6.55 5.81
C ALA A 81 11.54 -6.16 6.94
N THR A 82 11.38 -4.86 7.18
CA THR A 82 10.48 -4.28 8.19
C THR A 82 8.99 -4.60 7.93
N LEU A 83 8.63 -4.95 6.69
CA LEU A 83 7.26 -5.28 6.29
C LEU A 83 7.04 -6.78 6.09
N ARG A 84 7.99 -7.66 6.44
CA ARG A 84 7.84 -9.11 6.26
C ARG A 84 6.67 -9.74 7.02
N ALA A 85 6.26 -9.14 8.14
CA ALA A 85 5.10 -9.58 8.91
C ALA A 85 3.77 -9.02 8.38
N VAL A 86 3.81 -8.15 7.36
CA VAL A 86 2.66 -7.50 6.74
C VAL A 86 2.35 -8.22 5.44
N THR A 87 1.07 -8.57 5.22
CA THR A 87 0.61 -9.12 3.95
C THR A 87 0.59 -7.99 2.91
N VAL A 88 1.43 -8.09 1.88
CA VAL A 88 1.48 -7.13 0.78
C VAL A 88 0.70 -7.68 -0.41
N ILE A 89 -0.27 -6.93 -0.92
CA ILE A 89 -1.09 -7.27 -2.08
C ILE A 89 -0.85 -6.22 -3.17
N THR A 90 -0.39 -6.67 -4.34
CA THR A 90 -0.14 -5.81 -5.50
C THR A 90 -1.36 -5.71 -6.42
N VAL A 91 -1.62 -4.52 -6.96
CA VAL A 91 -2.65 -4.32 -8.00
C VAL A 91 -2.20 -4.87 -9.34
N SER A 92 -0.91 -4.77 -9.68
CA SER A 92 -0.35 -5.27 -10.95
C SER A 92 -0.64 -6.74 -11.21
N ASP A 93 -0.91 -7.51 -10.15
CA ASP A 93 -1.25 -8.94 -10.21
C ASP A 93 -2.72 -9.22 -10.58
N ASN A 94 -3.51 -8.18 -10.82
CA ASN A 94 -4.92 -8.27 -11.23
C ASN A 94 -5.15 -7.83 -12.69
N ALA A 95 -4.10 -7.77 -13.50
CA ALA A 95 -4.22 -7.68 -14.96
C ALA A 95 -4.37 -9.09 -15.54
N ALA A 96 -5.53 -9.71 -15.33
CA ALA A 96 -5.98 -10.91 -16.03
C ALA A 96 -7.30 -10.60 -16.74
#